data_AF-A0A318SR87-F1
#
_entry.id   AF-A0A318SR87-F1
#
_cell.length_a   1.000
_cell.length_b   1.000
_cell.length_c   1.000
_cell.angle_alpha   90.00
_cell.angle_beta   90.00
_cell.angle_gamma   90.00
#
_symmetry.space_group_name_H-M   'P 1'
#
loop_
_entity.id
_entity.type
_entity.pdbx_description
1 polymer ?
#
loop_
_entity_poly.entity_id
_entity_poly.type
_entity_poly.pdbx_seq_one_letter_code
_entity_poly.pdbx_strand_id
1 'polypeptide(L)'
;NKTKMVIRSDTHKAKGKVGFNEISFEDENGREEIYVHAEKDRNEKVNHNHTERIDNNWVQSVGHNKAIEVTNNHDEVIGGNMTLSVGPSGIGSIVNAAFTKLTAGISGVAKGLGLPALFNPGEGNMGLFVEKNKSETVGLVSADQIGVGRYFTVGQTFEVSSGSSIAFTAEEKLTESVGKIRLIEAGEEFTVSVGPVRISANAKGELYLDAPKIFINGSELVDVKSRKIKLN
;
A
#
# COMPACT_ATOMS: atom_id res chain seq x y z
N ASN A 1 0.29 8.89 54.08
CA ASN A 1 -0.05 9.98 53.13
C ASN A 1 -1.01 9.44 52.09
N LYS A 2 -2.03 10.20 51.68
CA LYS A 2 -2.86 9.84 50.52
C LYS A 2 -2.01 10.05 49.27
N THR A 3 -1.94 9.05 48.39
CA THR A 3 -1.15 9.07 47.14
C THR A 3 -1.92 9.65 45.96
N LYS A 4 -3.26 9.79 46.10
CA LYS A 4 -4.16 10.28 45.05
C LYS A 4 -4.71 11.68 45.31
N MET A 5 -4.64 12.53 44.29
CA MET A 5 -5.30 13.83 44.21
C MET A 5 -6.37 13.80 43.11
N VAL A 6 -7.53 14.39 43.36
CA VAL A 6 -8.67 14.43 42.41
C VAL A 6 -9.26 15.83 42.38
N ILE A 7 -9.34 16.42 41.19
CA ILE A 7 -10.11 17.64 40.90
C ILE A 7 -11.30 17.20 40.04
N ARG A 8 -12.50 17.17 40.63
CA ARG A 8 -13.73 16.73 39.96
C ARG A 8 -14.83 17.77 40.07
N SER A 9 -15.59 17.94 39.00
CA SER A 9 -16.81 18.75 38.96
C SER A 9 -17.97 17.97 38.36
N ASP A 10 -19.14 17.99 38.99
CA ASP A 10 -20.36 17.39 38.45
C ASP A 10 -20.94 18.24 37.31
N THR A 11 -21.58 17.58 36.34
CA THR A 11 -22.29 18.28 35.28
C THR A 11 -23.46 19.09 35.85
N HIS A 12 -23.34 20.42 35.74
CA HIS A 12 -24.34 21.36 36.25
C HIS A 12 -25.72 21.16 35.59
N LYS A 13 -26.78 21.09 36.42
CA LYS A 13 -28.20 20.96 35.99
C LYS A 13 -28.52 19.70 35.16
N ALA A 14 -27.72 18.64 35.29
CA ALA A 14 -28.02 17.37 34.64
C ALA A 14 -29.22 16.69 35.33
N LYS A 15 -30.44 16.90 34.81
CA LYS A 15 -31.65 16.24 35.30
C LYS A 15 -31.62 14.76 34.91
N GLY A 16 -31.16 13.90 35.82
CA GLY A 16 -31.23 12.44 35.67
C GLY A 16 -30.10 11.78 34.88
N LYS A 17 -29.03 12.51 34.54
CA LYS A 17 -27.77 11.94 34.01
C LYS A 17 -26.60 12.40 34.88
N VAL A 18 -25.80 11.49 35.40
CA VAL A 18 -24.58 11.82 36.15
C VAL A 18 -23.42 11.86 35.15
N GLY A 19 -23.01 13.05 34.74
CA GLY A 19 -21.76 13.29 34.03
C GLY A 19 -20.81 14.07 34.93
N PHE A 20 -19.51 14.00 34.68
CA PHE A 20 -18.51 14.74 35.43
C PHE A 20 -17.30 15.06 34.55
N ASN A 21 -16.53 16.09 34.93
CA ASN A 21 -15.17 16.27 34.42
C ASN A 21 -14.20 15.95 35.55
N GLU A 22 -13.06 15.34 35.23
CA GLU A 22 -12.06 14.98 36.23
C GLU A 22 -10.64 15.18 35.68
N ILE A 23 -9.77 15.69 36.54
CA ILE A 23 -8.33 15.49 36.45
C ILE A 23 -7.89 14.84 37.77
N SER A 24 -7.24 13.68 37.70
CA SER A 24 -6.66 13.05 38.89
C SER A 24 -5.22 12.60 38.67
N PHE A 25 -4.47 12.58 39.77
CA PHE A 25 -3.06 12.20 39.86
C PHE A 25 -2.93 11.11 40.92
N GLU A 26 -2.42 9.94 40.55
CA GLU A 26 -2.03 8.85 41.44
C GLU A 26 -0.52 8.74 41.46
N ASP A 27 0.07 8.64 42.65
CA ASP A 27 1.53 8.56 42.88
C ASP A 27 1.90 7.34 43.75
N GLU A 28 1.01 6.34 43.82
CA GLU A 28 1.31 5.04 44.42
C GLU A 28 2.27 4.26 43.51
N ASN A 29 3.41 3.82 44.06
CA ASN A 29 4.46 3.10 43.32
C ASN A 29 3.89 1.94 42.48
N GLY A 30 4.11 1.98 41.16
CA GLY A 30 3.63 0.97 40.20
C GLY A 30 2.18 1.15 39.74
N ARG A 31 1.52 2.23 40.16
CA ARG A 31 0.15 2.62 39.78
C ARG A 31 0.03 4.10 39.44
N GLU A 32 1.15 4.76 39.18
CA GLU A 32 1.20 6.17 38.84
C GLU A 32 0.35 6.44 37.60
N GLU A 33 -0.54 7.42 37.70
CA GLU A 33 -1.49 7.73 36.65
C GLU A 33 -1.87 9.21 36.67
N ILE A 34 -1.93 9.80 35.48
CA ILE A 34 -2.66 11.05 35.25
C ILE A 34 -3.91 10.70 34.45
N TYR A 35 -5.08 10.90 35.02
CA TYR A 35 -6.36 10.68 34.37
C TYR A 35 -7.01 12.01 34.03
N VAL A 36 -7.40 12.20 32.76
CA VAL A 36 -8.14 13.37 32.29
C VAL A 36 -9.41 12.89 31.62
N HIS A 37 -10.56 13.30 32.15
CA HIS A 37 -11.88 13.01 31.60
C HIS A 37 -12.63 14.30 31.30
N ALA A 38 -13.09 14.42 30.07
CA ALA A 38 -14.00 15.46 29.63
C ALA A 38 -15.34 14.82 29.23
N GLU A 39 -16.44 15.25 29.84
CA GLU A 39 -17.78 14.68 29.61
C GLU A 39 -18.29 14.90 28.19
N LYS A 40 -17.84 16.00 27.55
CA LYS A 40 -18.31 16.39 26.22
C LYS A 40 -17.15 16.73 25.29
N ASP A 41 -16.45 17.82 25.59
CA ASP A 41 -15.42 18.37 24.71
C ASP A 41 -14.12 18.58 25.49
N ARG A 42 -12.99 18.08 24.97
CA ARG A 42 -11.63 18.43 25.41
C ARG A 42 -10.99 19.28 24.31
N ASN A 43 -10.79 20.56 24.58
CA ASN A 43 -10.05 21.45 23.69
C ASN A 43 -8.66 21.71 24.28
N GLU A 44 -7.64 21.56 23.45
CA GLU A 44 -6.26 21.92 23.78
C GLU A 44 -5.78 22.95 22.77
N LYS A 45 -5.42 24.14 23.26
CA LYS A 45 -4.85 25.21 22.45
C LYS A 45 -3.49 25.58 23.02
N VAL A 46 -2.46 25.43 22.21
CA VAL A 46 -1.09 25.78 22.56
C VAL A 46 -0.63 26.91 21.64
N ASN A 47 -0.26 28.05 22.20
CA ASN A 47 0.10 29.25 21.41
C ASN A 47 1.55 29.20 20.88
N HIS A 48 2.38 28.28 21.38
CA HIS A 48 3.78 28.18 20.99
C HIS A 48 4.11 26.74 20.61
N ASN A 49 4.70 25.95 21.52
CA ASN A 49 5.12 24.58 21.23
C ASN A 49 4.36 23.59 22.11
N HIS A 50 3.81 22.54 21.48
CA HIS A 50 3.42 21.31 22.15
C HIS A 50 4.48 20.25 21.80
N THR A 51 4.99 19.54 22.80
CA THR A 51 5.95 18.45 22.61
C THR A 51 5.49 17.29 23.46
N GLU A 52 5.29 16.15 22.81
CA GLU A 52 4.91 14.90 23.46
C GLU A 52 6.04 13.89 23.23
N ARG A 53 6.46 13.21 24.29
CA ARG A 53 7.39 12.10 24.24
C ARG A 53 6.79 10.96 25.04
N ILE A 54 6.69 9.79 24.42
CA ILE A 54 6.21 8.57 25.05
C ILE A 54 7.34 7.55 25.01
N ASP A 55 7.83 7.12 26.18
CA ASP A 55 8.98 6.21 26.27
C ASP A 55 8.61 4.73 26.07
N ASN A 56 7.31 4.40 26.09
CA ASN A 56 6.82 3.04 25.85
C ASN A 56 5.82 2.98 24.68
N ASN A 57 4.51 3.01 24.95
CA ASN A 57 3.48 2.81 23.93
C ASN A 57 2.53 4.01 23.82
N TRP A 58 2.34 4.52 22.60
CA TRP A 58 1.29 5.48 22.26
C TRP A 58 0.14 4.74 21.57
N VAL A 59 -1.07 4.85 22.11
CA VAL A 59 -2.27 4.24 21.52
C VAL A 59 -3.34 5.31 21.39
N GLN A 60 -3.90 5.44 20.18
CA GLN A 60 -4.98 6.35 19.90
C GLN A 60 -6.14 5.60 19.23
N SER A 61 -7.34 5.72 19.80
CA SER A 61 -8.57 5.14 19.25
C SER A 61 -9.60 6.24 19.04
N VAL A 62 -10.09 6.38 17.81
CA VAL A 62 -11.05 7.41 17.41
C VAL A 62 -12.33 6.73 16.91
N GLY A 63 -13.46 6.99 17.56
CA GLY A 63 -14.73 6.29 17.26
C GLY A 63 -15.48 6.76 16.01
N HIS A 64 -15.12 7.95 15.50
CA HIS A 64 -15.67 8.51 14.27
C HIS A 64 -14.52 8.92 13.33
N ASN A 65 -14.30 10.22 13.13
CA ASN A 65 -13.33 10.71 12.16
C ASN A 65 -12.07 11.25 12.86
N LYS A 66 -10.90 10.91 12.31
CA LYS A 66 -9.64 11.59 12.60
C LYS A 66 -9.27 12.45 11.40
N ALA A 67 -9.09 13.75 11.62
CA ALA A 67 -8.58 14.68 10.61
C ALA A 67 -7.22 15.22 11.07
N ILE A 68 -6.24 15.23 10.17
CA ILE A 68 -4.92 15.81 10.38
C ILE A 68 -4.71 16.80 9.23
N GLU A 69 -4.46 18.06 9.58
CA GLU A 69 -4.04 19.10 8.64
C GLU A 69 -2.67 19.61 9.06
N VAL A 70 -1.71 19.59 8.13
CA VAL A 70 -0.36 20.09 8.32
C VAL A 70 -0.04 21.04 7.19
N THR A 71 0.09 22.34 7.48
CA THR A 71 0.31 23.39 6.47
C THR A 71 1.71 23.36 5.87
N ASN A 72 2.69 22.84 6.61
CA ASN A 72 4.07 22.70 6.16
C ASN A 72 4.40 21.21 5.94
N ASN A 73 5.38 20.65 6.65
CA ASN A 73 5.82 19.27 6.44
C ASN A 73 5.25 18.33 7.51
N HIS A 74 4.83 17.14 7.09
CA HIS A 74 4.58 15.99 7.97
C HIS A 74 5.67 14.95 7.74
N ASP A 75 6.58 14.82 8.70
CA ASP A 75 7.67 13.85 8.66
C ASP A 75 7.36 12.70 9.62
N GLU A 76 7.20 11.48 9.09
CA GLU A 76 6.95 10.27 9.87
C GLU A 76 8.07 9.25 9.59
N VAL A 77 8.78 8.84 10.64
CA VAL A 77 9.84 7.82 10.57
C VAL A 77 9.43 6.64 11.44
N ILE A 78 9.30 5.48 10.80
CA ILE A 78 8.90 4.22 11.45
C ILE A 78 10.09 3.27 11.37
N GLY A 79 10.73 3.00 12.52
CA GLY A 79 11.88 2.08 12.60
C GLY A 79 11.50 0.60 12.51
N GLY A 80 10.22 0.28 12.73
CA GLY A 80 9.66 -1.07 12.64
C GLY A 80 8.69 -1.21 11.45
N ASN A 81 7.60 -1.95 11.64
CA ASN A 81 6.62 -2.18 10.58
C ASN A 81 5.53 -1.11 10.53
N MET A 82 5.06 -0.80 9.33
CA MET A 82 3.85 0.00 9.09
C MET A 82 2.78 -0.87 8.45
N THR A 83 1.65 -1.05 9.15
CA THR A 83 0.44 -1.67 8.59
C THR A 83 -0.64 -0.61 8.44
N LEU A 84 -1.01 -0.30 7.20
CA LEU A 84 -2.11 0.62 6.90
C LEU A 84 -3.26 -0.15 6.26
N SER A 85 -4.36 -0.26 7.01
CA SER A 85 -5.61 -0.86 6.54
C SER A 85 -6.65 0.20 6.25
N VAL A 86 -7.22 0.17 5.03
CA VAL A 86 -8.22 1.12 4.58
C VAL A 86 -9.46 0.36 4.10
N GLY A 87 -10.53 0.41 4.89
CA GLY A 87 -11.79 -0.24 4.56
C GLY A 87 -12.65 -0.56 5.79
N PRO A 88 -13.94 -0.91 5.59
CA PRO A 88 -14.87 -1.18 6.68
C PRO A 88 -14.66 -2.54 7.36
N SER A 89 -13.82 -3.44 6.82
CA SER A 89 -13.69 -4.80 7.36
C SER A 89 -12.99 -4.87 8.72
N GLY A 90 -12.28 -3.81 9.13
CA GLY A 90 -11.51 -3.80 10.37
C GLY A 90 -10.34 -4.79 10.38
N ILE A 91 -9.98 -5.39 9.24
CA ILE A 91 -8.79 -6.22 9.09
C ILE A 91 -7.57 -5.38 9.49
N GLY A 92 -6.82 -5.80 10.51
CA GLY A 92 -5.67 -5.05 11.03
C GLY A 92 -5.98 -4.03 12.14
N SER A 93 -7.22 -3.96 12.66
CA SER A 93 -7.51 -3.11 13.82
C SER A 93 -6.84 -3.63 15.09
N ILE A 94 -6.07 -2.76 15.74
CA ILE A 94 -5.45 -3.02 17.05
C ILE A 94 -6.50 -2.94 18.18
N VAL A 95 -7.59 -2.20 17.97
CA VAL A 95 -8.69 -2.01 18.93
C VAL A 95 -9.95 -2.68 18.39
N ASN A 96 -10.27 -3.88 18.89
CA ASN A 96 -11.47 -4.62 18.48
C ASN A 96 -12.74 -4.21 19.29
N ALA A 97 -13.90 -4.72 18.88
CA ALA A 97 -15.22 -4.39 19.46
C ALA A 97 -15.39 -4.76 20.96
N ALA A 98 -14.50 -5.58 21.53
CA ALA A 98 -14.50 -5.84 22.96
C ALA A 98 -13.89 -4.68 23.76
N PHE A 99 -12.96 -3.92 23.16
CA PHE A 99 -12.21 -2.85 23.82
C PHE A 99 -12.89 -1.49 23.76
N THR A 100 -13.76 -1.24 22.78
CA THR A 100 -14.59 -0.02 22.70
C THR A 100 -15.62 0.10 23.84
N LYS A 101 -15.79 -0.95 24.65
CA LYS A 101 -16.68 -0.96 25.84
C LYS A 101 -15.96 -0.63 27.15
N LEU A 102 -14.63 -0.38 27.13
CA LEU A 102 -13.88 -0.02 28.32
C LEU A 102 -14.17 1.44 28.71
N THR A 103 -14.88 1.63 29.82
CA THR A 103 -15.25 2.94 30.36
C THR A 103 -14.07 3.72 30.97
N ALA A 104 -12.93 3.07 31.19
CA ALA A 104 -11.71 3.65 31.78
C ALA A 104 -10.62 3.98 30.73
N GLY A 105 -10.93 3.91 29.43
CA GLY A 105 -9.96 4.15 28.34
C GLY A 105 -9.17 2.90 27.93
N ILE A 106 -8.15 3.08 27.06
CA ILE A 106 -7.43 2.00 26.38
C ILE A 106 -6.08 1.63 27.01
N SER A 107 -5.83 2.05 28.27
CA SER A 107 -4.57 1.80 29.00
C SER A 107 -4.14 0.32 29.03
N GLY A 108 -5.11 -0.62 29.13
CA GLY A 108 -4.84 -2.06 29.08
C GLY A 108 -4.31 -2.56 27.74
N VAL A 109 -4.66 -1.90 26.63
CA VAL A 109 -4.14 -2.23 25.28
C VAL A 109 -2.70 -1.75 25.15
N ALA A 110 -2.40 -0.54 25.62
CA ALA A 110 -1.04 0.01 25.61
C ALA A 110 -0.04 -0.88 26.37
N LYS A 111 -0.44 -1.55 27.45
CA LYS A 111 0.43 -2.48 28.19
C LYS A 111 0.69 -3.81 27.48
N GLY A 112 -0.14 -4.20 26.51
CA GLY A 112 -0.04 -5.48 25.78
C GLY A 112 0.66 -5.39 24.41
N LEU A 113 0.89 -4.18 23.90
CA LEU A 113 1.61 -3.95 22.65
C LEU A 113 3.11 -4.12 22.87
N GLY A 114 3.75 -5.01 22.08
CA GLY A 114 5.18 -5.37 22.21
C GLY A 114 5.45 -6.84 22.55
N LEU A 115 4.43 -7.68 22.75
CA LEU A 115 4.61 -9.13 22.93
C LEU A 115 4.93 -9.81 21.56
N PRO A 116 6.07 -10.50 21.40
CA PRO A 116 6.58 -10.98 20.11
C PRO A 116 5.70 -11.97 19.33
N ALA A 117 4.64 -12.50 19.94
CA ALA A 117 3.96 -13.70 19.44
C ALA A 117 2.67 -13.46 18.63
N LEU A 118 2.12 -12.24 18.57
CA LEU A 118 0.82 -12.02 17.92
C LEU A 118 0.87 -11.40 16.50
N PHE A 119 1.85 -10.54 16.17
CA PHE A 119 1.88 -9.84 14.87
C PHE A 119 3.30 -9.41 14.44
N ASN A 120 4.22 -10.34 14.21
CA ASN A 120 5.59 -10.02 13.77
C ASN A 120 5.92 -10.60 12.37
N PRO A 121 5.49 -9.97 11.25
CA PRO A 121 6.32 -10.00 10.06
C PRO A 121 7.61 -9.24 10.41
N GLY A 122 8.81 -9.70 10.04
CA GLY A 122 10.09 -9.11 10.52
C GLY A 122 10.25 -7.59 10.28
N GLU A 123 11.33 -6.98 10.79
CA GLU A 123 11.57 -5.53 10.71
C GLU A 123 11.58 -4.98 9.27
N GLY A 124 10.84 -3.89 9.01
CA GLY A 124 10.90 -3.12 7.76
C GLY A 124 9.84 -3.44 6.69
N ASN A 125 8.77 -4.18 7.04
CA ASN A 125 7.72 -4.53 6.09
C ASN A 125 6.61 -3.46 6.01
N MET A 126 6.23 -3.07 4.78
CA MET A 126 5.02 -2.28 4.50
C MET A 126 3.93 -3.16 3.89
N GLY A 127 2.75 -3.20 4.52
CA GLY A 127 1.56 -3.88 3.99
C GLY A 127 0.45 -2.88 3.66
N LEU A 128 0.02 -2.85 2.39
CA LEU A 128 -1.12 -2.05 1.93
C LEU A 128 -2.28 -2.97 1.52
N PHE A 129 -3.40 -2.88 2.24
CA PHE A 129 -4.61 -3.64 1.95
C PHE A 129 -5.72 -2.69 1.50
N VAL A 130 -6.24 -2.88 0.29
CA VAL A 130 -7.32 -2.08 -0.28
C VAL A 130 -8.48 -2.99 -0.67
N GLU A 131 -9.62 -2.88 0.00
CA GLU A 131 -10.77 -3.79 -0.18
C GLU A 131 -11.62 -3.52 -1.43
N LYS A 132 -11.57 -2.29 -1.94
CA LYS A 132 -12.41 -1.86 -3.07
C LYS A 132 -11.56 -1.37 -4.22
N ASN A 133 -11.24 -0.08 -4.23
CA ASN A 133 -10.53 0.56 -5.34
C ASN A 133 -9.28 1.26 -4.84
N LYS A 134 -8.14 0.95 -5.45
CA LYS A 134 -6.92 1.77 -5.37
C LYS A 134 -6.83 2.56 -6.67
N SER A 135 -6.97 3.88 -6.59
CA SER A 135 -6.75 4.80 -7.71
C SER A 135 -5.53 5.65 -7.39
N GLU A 136 -4.59 5.76 -8.33
CA GLU A 136 -3.34 6.50 -8.16
C GLU A 136 -3.11 7.36 -9.39
N THR A 137 -3.03 8.69 -9.19
CA THR A 137 -2.81 9.67 -10.24
C THR A 137 -1.49 10.38 -9.96
N VAL A 138 -0.56 10.33 -10.91
CA VAL A 138 0.76 10.98 -10.79
C VAL A 138 0.89 12.07 -11.84
N GLY A 139 1.13 13.30 -11.41
CA GLY A 139 1.07 14.48 -12.29
C GLY A 139 2.28 14.70 -13.18
N LEU A 140 3.46 14.17 -12.82
CA LEU A 140 4.71 14.42 -13.55
C LEU A 140 5.49 13.12 -13.84
N VAL A 141 6.01 12.45 -12.81
CA VAL A 141 6.80 11.22 -12.94
C VAL A 141 6.46 10.26 -11.80
N SER A 142 6.23 8.98 -12.15
CA SER A 142 6.22 7.86 -11.22
C SER A 142 7.44 6.98 -11.51
N ALA A 143 8.20 6.62 -10.48
CA ALA A 143 9.42 5.81 -10.61
C ALA A 143 9.48 4.77 -9.49
N ASP A 144 9.62 3.50 -9.89
CA ASP A 144 9.72 2.36 -8.97
C ASP A 144 11.10 1.69 -9.12
N GLN A 145 11.87 1.60 -8.03
CA GLN A 145 13.16 0.91 -8.00
C GLN A 145 13.10 -0.30 -7.07
N ILE A 146 13.32 -1.50 -7.61
CA ILE A 146 13.18 -2.76 -6.87
C ILE A 146 14.55 -3.46 -6.77
N GLY A 147 15.01 -3.72 -5.55
CA GLY A 147 16.35 -4.24 -5.30
C GLY A 147 16.53 -5.74 -5.59
N VAL A 148 15.50 -6.56 -5.36
CA VAL A 148 15.60 -8.03 -5.50
C VAL A 148 14.62 -8.57 -6.53
N GLY A 149 13.32 -8.35 -6.33
CA GLY A 149 12.31 -8.92 -7.21
C GLY A 149 10.97 -8.24 -7.07
N ARG A 150 10.24 -8.17 -8.19
CA ARG A 150 8.87 -7.66 -8.26
C ARG A 150 7.97 -8.73 -8.82
N TYR A 151 6.84 -8.97 -8.16
CA TYR A 151 5.84 -9.92 -8.59
C TYR A 151 4.49 -9.23 -8.73
N PHE A 152 3.79 -9.52 -9.82
CA PHE A 152 2.42 -9.08 -10.04
C PHE A 152 1.55 -10.30 -10.28
N THR A 153 0.43 -10.37 -9.57
CA THR A 153 -0.60 -11.37 -9.80
C THR A 153 -1.92 -10.65 -9.92
N VAL A 154 -2.62 -10.84 -11.03
CA VAL A 154 -3.87 -10.18 -11.33
C VAL A 154 -4.93 -11.24 -11.64
N GLY A 155 -6.05 -11.19 -10.94
CA GLY A 155 -7.08 -12.23 -11.02
C GLY A 155 -7.96 -12.18 -12.27
N GLN A 156 -8.04 -11.03 -12.95
CA GLN A 156 -8.87 -10.84 -14.14
C GLN A 156 -8.07 -10.16 -15.27
N THR A 157 -8.07 -8.82 -15.32
CA THR A 157 -7.50 -8.06 -16.43
C THR A 157 -6.29 -7.27 -15.97
N PHE A 158 -5.19 -7.39 -16.72
CA PHE A 158 -4.02 -6.53 -16.62
C PHE A 158 -3.87 -5.74 -17.92
N GLU A 159 -4.01 -4.42 -17.85
CA GLU A 159 -3.92 -3.51 -19.00
C GLU A 159 -2.83 -2.47 -18.75
N VAL A 160 -2.01 -2.22 -19.78
CA VAL A 160 -0.97 -1.18 -19.77
C VAL A 160 -1.15 -0.34 -21.02
N SER A 161 -1.30 0.98 -20.84
CA SER A 161 -1.44 1.95 -21.93
C SER A 161 -0.44 3.09 -21.72
N SER A 162 0.18 3.54 -22.81
CA SER A 162 1.17 4.63 -22.81
C SER A 162 0.92 5.54 -24.01
N GLY A 163 1.03 6.85 -23.80
CA GLY A 163 0.85 7.84 -24.88
C GLY A 163 2.04 7.96 -25.84
N SER A 164 3.18 7.33 -25.54
CA SER A 164 4.39 7.44 -26.36
C SER A 164 5.05 6.09 -26.63
N SER A 165 5.62 5.45 -25.60
CA SER A 165 6.30 4.16 -25.77
C SER A 165 6.20 3.30 -24.51
N ILE A 166 6.35 1.99 -24.70
CA ILE A 166 6.52 0.98 -23.66
C ILE A 166 7.77 0.18 -24.05
N ALA A 167 8.71 0.01 -23.13
CA ALA A 167 9.93 -0.75 -23.35
C ALA A 167 10.11 -1.81 -22.26
N PHE A 168 10.49 -3.02 -22.66
CA PHE A 168 10.88 -4.10 -21.77
C PHE A 168 12.32 -4.49 -22.07
N THR A 169 13.20 -4.38 -21.07
CA THR A 169 14.61 -4.80 -21.17
C THR A 169 14.87 -5.88 -20.13
N ALA A 170 15.41 -7.00 -20.57
CA ALA A 170 15.84 -8.10 -19.70
C ALA A 170 17.25 -8.52 -20.11
N GLU A 171 18.16 -8.64 -19.15
CA GLU A 171 19.56 -8.98 -19.42
C GLU A 171 19.74 -10.47 -19.77
N GLU A 172 19.00 -11.34 -19.09
CA GLU A 172 19.13 -12.79 -19.28
C GLU A 172 18.02 -13.37 -20.17
N LYS A 173 16.76 -13.15 -19.80
CA LYS A 173 15.63 -13.83 -20.45
C LYS A 173 14.32 -13.06 -20.30
N LEU A 174 13.58 -12.96 -21.39
CA LEU A 174 12.14 -12.63 -21.39
C LEU A 174 11.37 -13.88 -21.82
N THR A 175 10.39 -14.31 -21.02
CA THR A 175 9.51 -15.46 -21.33
C THR A 175 8.07 -15.01 -21.33
N GLU A 176 7.33 -15.36 -22.37
CA GLU A 176 5.90 -15.12 -22.47
C GLU A 176 5.18 -16.44 -22.76
N SER A 177 4.15 -16.75 -21.97
CA SER A 177 3.32 -17.95 -22.14
C SER A 177 1.86 -17.54 -22.14
N VAL A 178 1.15 -17.84 -23.22
CA VAL A 178 -0.25 -17.46 -23.42
C VAL A 178 -1.08 -18.70 -23.64
N GLY A 179 -2.08 -18.92 -22.78
CA GLY A 179 -2.86 -20.17 -22.78
C GLY A 179 -3.85 -20.34 -23.94
N LYS A 180 -4.22 -19.25 -24.63
CA LYS A 180 -5.15 -19.30 -25.77
C LYS A 180 -4.62 -18.57 -27.00
N ILE A 181 -4.73 -17.24 -27.03
CA ILE A 181 -4.44 -16.42 -28.21
C ILE A 181 -3.48 -15.31 -27.81
N ARG A 182 -2.37 -15.20 -28.52
CA ARG A 182 -1.48 -14.04 -28.52
C ARG A 182 -1.75 -13.25 -29.80
N LEU A 183 -2.23 -12.01 -29.65
CA LEU A 183 -2.46 -11.08 -30.75
C LEU A 183 -1.41 -9.98 -30.68
N ILE A 184 -0.72 -9.73 -31.80
CA ILE A 184 0.20 -8.60 -31.95
C ILE A 184 -0.25 -7.83 -33.18
N GLU A 185 -0.62 -6.57 -32.98
CA GLU A 185 -1.03 -5.66 -34.04
C GLU A 185 -0.06 -4.48 -34.08
N ALA A 186 0.48 -4.21 -35.26
CA ALA A 186 1.34 -3.07 -35.52
C ALA A 186 0.79 -2.29 -36.72
N GLY A 187 0.68 -0.98 -36.58
CA GLY A 187 0.09 -0.12 -37.61
C GLY A 187 1.01 0.17 -38.80
N GLU A 188 2.33 0.24 -38.57
CA GLU A 188 3.30 0.66 -39.59
C GLU A 188 4.31 -0.43 -39.90
N GLU A 189 5.00 -0.93 -38.88
CA GLU A 189 6.06 -1.93 -39.00
C GLU A 189 6.03 -2.89 -37.81
N PHE A 190 6.27 -4.17 -38.09
CA PHE A 190 6.56 -5.19 -37.09
C PHE A 190 7.92 -5.80 -37.40
N THR A 191 8.84 -5.81 -36.44
CA THR A 191 10.20 -6.33 -36.62
C THR A 191 10.64 -7.19 -35.44
N VAL A 192 11.23 -8.35 -35.74
CA VAL A 192 11.93 -9.23 -34.79
C VAL A 192 13.35 -9.42 -35.30
N SER A 193 14.34 -9.22 -34.43
CA SER A 193 15.76 -9.26 -34.81
C SER A 193 16.59 -10.11 -33.86
N VAL A 194 17.54 -10.87 -34.41
CA VAL A 194 18.57 -11.62 -33.67
C VAL A 194 19.90 -11.47 -34.40
N GLY A 195 20.79 -10.61 -33.90
CA GLY A 195 22.04 -10.27 -34.59
C GLY A 195 21.76 -9.81 -36.04
N PRO A 196 22.33 -10.47 -37.08
CA PRO A 196 22.09 -10.11 -38.48
C PRO A 196 20.76 -10.62 -39.05
N VAL A 197 20.00 -11.43 -38.30
CA VAL A 197 18.72 -12.00 -38.75
C VAL A 197 17.59 -11.01 -38.45
N ARG A 198 16.72 -10.78 -39.44
CA ARG A 198 15.51 -9.96 -39.30
C ARG A 198 14.30 -10.66 -39.91
N ILE A 199 13.18 -10.61 -39.19
CA ILE A 199 11.85 -10.90 -39.69
C ILE A 199 11.08 -9.60 -39.56
N SER A 200 10.56 -9.07 -40.67
CA SER A 200 9.79 -7.84 -40.63
C SER A 200 8.60 -7.83 -41.58
N ALA A 201 7.56 -7.10 -41.20
CA ALA A 201 6.40 -6.81 -42.04
C ALA A 201 6.10 -5.32 -41.99
N ASN A 202 5.55 -4.79 -43.08
CA ASN A 202 5.21 -3.37 -43.19
C ASN A 202 3.75 -3.14 -43.61
N ALA A 203 3.28 -1.89 -43.49
CA ALA A 203 1.92 -1.49 -43.84
C ALA A 203 1.54 -1.69 -45.32
N LYS A 204 2.50 -1.96 -46.22
CA LYS A 204 2.22 -2.28 -47.63
C LYS A 204 1.89 -3.76 -47.84
N GLY A 205 1.93 -4.57 -46.78
CA GLY A 205 1.70 -6.02 -46.84
C GLY A 205 2.93 -6.81 -47.33
N GLU A 206 4.13 -6.22 -47.24
CA GLU A 206 5.37 -6.90 -47.60
C GLU A 206 5.93 -7.62 -46.36
N LEU A 207 6.38 -8.87 -46.52
CA LEU A 207 7.05 -9.68 -45.50
C LEU A 207 8.50 -9.93 -45.94
N TYR A 208 9.44 -9.68 -45.04
CA TYR A 208 10.87 -9.87 -45.26
C TYR A 208 11.43 -10.91 -44.28
N LEU A 209 12.24 -11.82 -44.82
CA LEU A 209 13.03 -12.80 -44.07
C LEU A 209 14.49 -12.60 -44.49
N ASP A 210 15.21 -11.76 -43.76
CA ASP A 210 16.59 -11.41 -44.07
C ASP A 210 17.56 -12.14 -43.15
N ALA A 211 18.41 -13.00 -43.72
CA ALA A 211 19.46 -13.69 -42.99
C ALA A 211 20.60 -14.12 -43.92
N PRO A 212 21.85 -14.27 -43.42
CA PRO A 212 22.97 -14.81 -44.20
C PRO A 212 22.72 -16.24 -44.71
N LYS A 213 21.96 -17.04 -43.96
CA LYS A 213 21.54 -18.39 -44.32
C LYS A 213 20.10 -18.58 -43.85
N ILE A 214 19.25 -19.09 -44.73
CA ILE A 214 17.86 -19.45 -44.42
C ILE A 214 17.72 -20.95 -44.67
N PHE A 215 17.30 -21.68 -43.65
CA PHE A 215 17.02 -23.11 -43.75
C PHE A 215 15.51 -23.32 -43.65
N ILE A 216 14.91 -23.91 -44.67
CA ILE A 216 13.47 -24.26 -44.70
C ILE A 216 13.39 -25.78 -44.81
N ASN A 217 13.07 -26.44 -43.70
CA ASN A 217 12.98 -27.90 -43.62
C ASN A 217 11.54 -28.32 -43.36
N GLY A 218 10.93 -29.07 -44.28
CA GLY A 218 9.64 -29.72 -44.07
C GLY A 218 9.83 -31.21 -43.79
N SER A 219 9.18 -31.74 -42.75
CA SER A 219 9.18 -33.18 -42.48
C SER A 219 8.22 -33.96 -43.38
N GLU A 220 7.26 -33.28 -44.01
CA GLU A 220 6.27 -33.86 -44.92
C GLU A 220 6.23 -33.11 -46.26
N LEU A 221 5.92 -31.81 -46.25
CA LEU A 221 5.84 -30.98 -47.45
C LEU A 221 6.24 -29.54 -47.13
N VAL A 222 6.95 -28.89 -48.06
CA VAL A 222 7.06 -27.43 -48.12
C VAL A 222 6.31 -27.00 -49.38
N ASP A 223 5.11 -26.45 -49.23
CA ASP A 223 4.29 -25.95 -50.35
C ASP A 223 4.45 -24.43 -50.49
N VAL A 224 4.81 -23.96 -51.69
CA VAL A 224 5.01 -22.54 -52.00
C VAL A 224 4.23 -22.20 -53.25
N LYS A 225 3.17 -21.40 -53.08
CA LYS A 225 2.30 -20.98 -54.18
C LYS A 225 2.36 -19.47 -54.35
N SER A 226 2.80 -19.04 -55.53
CA SER A 226 2.79 -17.63 -55.93
C SER A 226 2.50 -17.52 -57.42
N ARG A 227 1.99 -16.35 -57.86
CA ARG A 227 1.92 -16.03 -59.30
C ARG A 227 3.32 -16.00 -59.94
N LYS A 228 4.35 -15.66 -59.16
CA LYS A 228 5.75 -15.59 -59.61
C LYS A 228 6.70 -15.94 -58.48
N ILE A 229 7.64 -16.84 -58.74
CA ILE A 229 8.76 -17.17 -57.84
C ILE A 229 10.05 -16.86 -58.60
N LYS A 230 10.96 -16.12 -57.97
CA LYS A 230 12.29 -15.84 -58.50
C LYS A 230 13.32 -16.53 -57.61
N LEU A 231 13.99 -17.53 -58.17
CA LEU A 231 15.17 -18.18 -57.59
C LEU A 231 16.35 -17.77 -58.47
N ASN A 232 17.42 -17.29 -57.84
CA ASN A 232 18.66 -16.95 -58.54
C ASN A 232 19.66 -18.09 -58.39
#